data_AF-A0A8S0PX70-F1
#
_entry.id   AF-A0A8S0PX70-F1
#
_cell.length_a   1.000
_cell.length_b   1.000
_cell.length_c   1.000
_cell.angle_alpha   90.00
_cell.angle_beta   90.00
_cell.angle_gamma   90.00
#
_symmetry.space_group_name_H-M   'P 1'
#
loop_
_entity.id
_entity.type
_entity.pdbx_description
1 polymer ?
#
loop_
_entity_poly.entity_id
_entity_poly.type
_entity_poly.pdbx_seq_one_letter_code
_entity_poly.pdbx_strand_id
1 'polypeptide(L)'
;MAELKYVIYLDIRGKIETQMLSPKTRYAAYLVYILEVCINELQPTKGIIKFVNLDEDHDAERRATTLHLSPWFVGKSQQIAVNRPDGWMEIQLGMFYNDLGDNGPVEARLLKEEHHKKFMMNLVIQGIEFRPATNAEKELGAKENVRN
;
A
#
# COMPACT_ATOMS: atom_id res chain seq x y z
N MET A 1 -13.18 7.36 -11.30
CA MET A 1 -13.76 6.86 -10.04
C MET A 1 -14.38 5.51 -10.31
N ALA A 2 -14.03 4.51 -9.51
CA ALA A 2 -14.59 3.17 -9.61
C ALA A 2 -15.22 2.79 -8.27
N GLU A 3 -16.42 2.21 -8.32
CA GLU A 3 -17.17 1.74 -7.16
C GLU A 3 -17.29 0.22 -7.25
N LEU A 4 -16.96 -0.48 -6.17
CA LEU A 4 -17.09 -1.93 -6.06
C LEU A 4 -18.07 -2.24 -4.93
N LYS A 5 -19.07 -3.10 -5.19
CA LYS A 5 -20.15 -3.46 -4.24
C LYS A 5 -19.98 -4.83 -3.58
N TYR A 6 -19.29 -5.75 -4.25
CA TYR A 6 -18.98 -7.09 -3.76
C TYR A 6 -17.59 -7.48 -4.24
N VAL A 7 -16.65 -7.69 -3.32
CA VAL A 7 -15.26 -7.98 -3.67
C VAL A 7 -14.78 -9.21 -2.91
N ILE A 8 -14.49 -10.27 -3.67
CA ILE A 8 -13.88 -11.52 -3.18
C ILE A 8 -12.36 -11.52 -3.38
N TYR A 9 -11.87 -10.73 -4.34
CA TYR A 9 -10.46 -10.57 -4.72
C TYR A 9 -10.20 -9.11 -5.07
N LEU A 10 -9.14 -8.52 -4.53
CA LEU A 10 -8.74 -7.15 -4.86
C LEU A 10 -7.28 -7.15 -5.27
N ASP A 11 -6.99 -6.63 -6.46
CA ASP A 11 -5.64 -6.44 -6.98
C ASP A 11 -5.58 -5.06 -7.62
N ILE A 12 -5.15 -4.07 -6.82
CA ILE A 12 -5.00 -2.69 -7.25
C ILE A 12 -3.52 -2.45 -7.45
N ARG A 13 -3.16 -1.92 -8.62
CA ARG A 13 -1.77 -1.64 -8.98
C ARG A 13 -1.62 -0.21 -9.45
N GLY A 14 -0.54 0.41 -9.04
CA GLY A 14 -0.09 1.73 -9.49
C GLY A 14 1.36 1.63 -9.89
N LYS A 15 1.72 2.25 -11.01
CA LYS A 15 3.07 2.18 -11.57
C LYS A 15 3.59 3.58 -11.83
N ILE A 16 4.86 3.80 -11.52
CA ILE A 16 5.56 5.06 -11.81
C ILE A 16 6.96 4.78 -12.33
N GLU A 17 7.38 5.53 -13.34
CA GLU A 17 8.74 5.47 -13.86
C GLU A 17 9.70 6.18 -12.89
N THR A 18 10.79 5.53 -12.48
CA THR A 18 11.72 6.10 -11.50
C THR A 18 12.44 7.35 -12.00
N GLN A 19 12.59 7.50 -13.32
CA GLN A 19 13.06 8.74 -13.96
C GLN A 19 12.13 9.95 -13.77
N MET A 20 10.85 9.73 -13.44
CA MET A 20 9.90 10.81 -13.10
C MET A 20 10.03 11.25 -11.64
N LEU A 21 10.79 10.51 -10.84
CA LEU A 21 11.00 10.77 -9.43
C LEU A 21 12.35 11.45 -9.22
N SER A 22 12.46 12.26 -8.17
CA SER A 22 13.73 12.87 -7.80
C SER A 22 14.72 11.77 -7.39
N PRO A 23 15.97 11.81 -7.89
CA PRO A 23 17.04 10.94 -7.45
C PRO A 23 17.32 11.08 -5.95
N LYS A 24 18.03 10.09 -5.40
CA LYS A 24 18.49 10.02 -4.00
C LYS A 24 17.40 10.28 -2.97
N THR A 25 16.18 9.85 -3.28
CA THR A 25 14.99 10.17 -2.48
C THR A 25 14.26 8.88 -2.13
N ARG A 26 13.91 8.73 -0.85
CA ARG A 26 13.02 7.66 -0.40
C ARG A 26 11.58 8.09 -0.65
N TYR A 27 10.81 7.21 -1.26
CA TYR A 27 9.40 7.38 -1.54
C TYR A 27 8.56 6.38 -0.76
N ALA A 28 7.32 6.76 -0.48
CA ALA A 28 6.28 5.87 0.02
C ALA A 28 5.11 5.91 -0.96
N ALA A 29 4.48 4.76 -1.17
CA ALA A 29 3.25 4.65 -1.96
C ALA A 29 2.06 4.51 -1.03
N TYR A 30 0.98 5.22 -1.33
CA TYR A 30 -0.25 5.19 -0.55
C TYR A 30 -1.44 4.90 -1.44
N LEU A 31 -2.32 4.02 -0.98
CA LEU A 31 -3.65 3.88 -1.56
C LEU A 31 -4.58 4.92 -0.93
N VAL A 32 -5.31 5.67 -1.76
CA VAL A 32 -6.31 6.64 -1.31
C VAL A 32 -7.71 6.18 -1.73
N TYR A 33 -8.61 6.07 -0.76
CA TYR A 33 -9.92 5.42 -0.94
C TYR A 33 -10.95 5.90 0.09
N ILE A 34 -12.22 5.68 -0.19
CA ILE A 34 -13.32 5.78 0.78
C ILE A 34 -13.82 4.37 1.05
N LEU A 35 -14.11 4.08 2.32
CA LEU A 35 -14.66 2.81 2.75
C LEU A 35 -15.92 3.04 3.59
N GLU A 36 -17.09 2.68 3.05
CA GLU A 36 -18.34 2.67 3.81
C GLU A 36 -18.68 1.23 4.25
N VAL A 37 -18.64 1.03 5.58
CA VAL A 37 -19.00 -0.15 6.39
C VAL A 37 -18.50 -1.51 5.90
N CYS A 38 -17.62 -2.14 6.68
CA CYS A 38 -17.33 -3.57 6.61
C CYS A 38 -17.98 -4.28 7.81
N ILE A 39 -18.95 -5.16 7.55
CA ILE A 39 -19.63 -5.96 8.59
C ILE A 39 -18.87 -7.22 9.00
N ASN A 40 -17.79 -7.58 8.31
CA ASN A 40 -16.96 -8.74 8.61
C ASN A 40 -15.51 -8.32 8.73
N GLU A 41 -14.80 -8.88 9.72
CA GLU A 41 -13.35 -8.76 9.93
C GLU A 41 -12.61 -8.67 8.59
N LEU A 42 -12.11 -7.50 8.27
CA LEU A 42 -11.31 -7.34 7.07
C LEU A 42 -10.04 -8.15 7.31
N GLN A 43 -9.95 -9.29 6.60
CA GLN A 43 -8.77 -10.11 6.63
C GLN A 43 -7.56 -9.28 6.22
N PRO A 44 -6.36 -9.57 6.77
CA PRO A 44 -5.18 -8.80 6.45
C PRO A 44 -4.96 -8.76 4.93
N THR A 45 -4.64 -7.59 4.41
CA THR A 45 -4.33 -7.34 2.99
C THR A 45 -2.83 -7.11 2.84
N LYS A 46 -2.28 -7.40 1.67
CA LYS A 46 -0.85 -7.24 1.38
C LYS A 46 -0.61 -5.93 0.64
N GLY A 47 0.25 -5.08 1.18
CA GLY A 47 0.90 -3.97 0.48
C GLY A 47 2.25 -4.42 -0.07
N ILE A 48 2.48 -4.24 -1.36
CA ILE A 48 3.70 -4.71 -2.04
C ILE A 48 4.31 -3.56 -2.82
N ILE A 49 5.63 -3.44 -2.74
CA ILE A 49 6.43 -2.57 -3.60
C ILE A 49 7.40 -3.45 -4.39
N LYS A 50 7.45 -3.25 -5.70
CA LYS A 50 8.24 -4.05 -6.62
C LYS A 50 8.95 -3.16 -7.64
N PHE A 51 10.27 -3.31 -7.80
CA PHE A 51 10.95 -2.81 -8.99
C PHE A 51 10.71 -3.78 -10.13
N VAL A 52 9.95 -3.39 -11.14
CA VAL A 52 9.42 -4.30 -12.18
C VAL A 52 10.53 -5.06 -12.91
N ASN A 53 11.70 -4.43 -13.09
CA ASN A 53 12.83 -4.99 -13.82
C ASN A 53 13.83 -5.75 -12.95
N LEU A 54 13.72 -5.65 -11.62
CA LEU A 54 14.74 -6.15 -10.69
C LEU A 54 14.18 -7.22 -9.75
N ASP A 55 12.92 -7.08 -9.36
CA ASP A 55 12.28 -7.96 -8.39
C ASP A 55 11.44 -9.02 -9.10
N GLU A 56 11.54 -10.27 -8.65
CA GLU A 56 10.56 -11.31 -8.99
C GLU A 56 9.29 -11.16 -8.15
N ASP A 57 8.14 -11.60 -8.67
CA ASP A 57 6.85 -11.47 -7.97
C ASP A 57 6.87 -12.18 -6.61
N HIS A 58 7.44 -13.39 -6.56
CA HIS A 58 7.51 -14.17 -5.33
C HIS A 58 8.34 -13.45 -4.25
N ASP A 59 9.44 -12.80 -4.62
CA ASP A 59 10.31 -12.12 -3.66
C ASP A 59 9.73 -10.79 -3.19
N ALA A 60 8.97 -10.10 -4.04
CA ALA A 60 8.19 -8.94 -3.65
C ALA A 60 7.06 -9.32 -2.67
N GLU A 61 6.36 -10.43 -2.92
CA GLU A 61 5.30 -10.92 -2.04
C GLU A 61 5.81 -11.42 -0.68
N ARG A 62 7.01 -12.02 -0.61
CA ARG A 62 7.67 -12.36 0.67
C ARG A 62 7.96 -11.13 1.54
N ARG A 63 8.18 -9.97 0.91
CA ARG A 63 8.42 -8.67 1.58
C ARG A 63 7.14 -7.85 1.76
N ALA A 64 5.97 -8.43 1.49
CA ALA A 64 4.70 -7.73 1.61
C ALA A 64 4.45 -7.22 3.03
N THR A 65 3.90 -6.02 3.13
CA THR A 65 3.43 -5.45 4.39
C THR A 65 2.00 -5.85 4.64
N THR A 66 1.69 -6.27 5.87
CA THR A 66 0.33 -6.63 6.28
C THR A 66 -0.47 -5.38 6.66
N LEU A 67 -1.60 -5.17 5.99
CA LEU A 67 -2.41 -3.95 6.04
C LEU A 67 -3.87 -4.23 6.43
N HIS A 68 -4.48 -3.28 7.14
CA HIS A 68 -5.91 -3.28 7.43
C HIS A 68 -6.56 -1.98 6.91
N LEU A 69 -7.47 -2.12 5.92
CA LEU A 69 -8.14 -0.96 5.31
C LEU A 69 -9.21 -0.32 6.21
N SER A 70 -9.61 -0.97 7.30
CA SER A 70 -10.58 -0.43 8.24
C SER A 70 -9.89 0.10 9.49
N PRO A 71 -10.00 1.39 9.83
CA PRO A 71 -9.34 1.96 11.00
C PRO A 71 -9.96 1.53 12.34
N TRP A 72 -11.22 1.07 12.34
CA TRP A 72 -11.97 0.70 13.55
C TRP A 72 -11.65 -0.69 14.12
N PHE A 73 -10.96 -1.55 13.37
CA PHE A 73 -10.56 -2.88 13.84
C PHE A 73 -9.06 -2.89 14.12
N VAL A 74 -8.69 -2.37 15.29
CA VAL A 74 -7.29 -2.33 15.76
C VAL A 74 -6.93 -3.71 16.32
N GLY A 75 -6.62 -4.64 15.41
CA GLY A 75 -5.76 -5.78 15.74
C GLY A 75 -4.31 -5.32 15.93
N LYS A 76 -3.39 -6.23 16.27
CA LYS A 76 -1.95 -5.97 16.43
C LYS A 76 -1.23 -5.62 15.11
N SER A 77 -1.87 -4.90 14.19
CA SER A 77 -1.27 -4.49 12.91
C SER A 77 -0.44 -3.24 13.07
N GLN A 78 0.71 -3.22 12.40
CA GLN A 78 1.68 -2.12 12.48
C GLN A 78 1.29 -0.92 11.60
N GLN A 79 0.41 -1.11 10.60
CA GLN A 79 0.01 -0.08 9.65
C GLN A 79 -1.51 -0.05 9.46
N ILE A 80 -2.13 1.04 9.89
CA ILE A 80 -3.58 1.25 9.92
C ILE A 80 -3.93 2.42 9.00
N ALA A 81 -5.07 2.33 8.33
CA ALA A 81 -5.60 3.43 7.53
C ALA A 81 -5.81 4.71 8.36
N VAL A 82 -5.56 5.86 7.75
CA VAL A 82 -5.70 7.18 8.37
C VAL A 82 -6.73 8.01 7.61
N ASN A 83 -7.59 8.71 8.33
CA ASN A 83 -8.53 9.66 7.75
C ASN A 83 -7.81 10.95 7.36
N ARG A 84 -8.02 11.41 6.13
CA ARG A 84 -7.57 12.71 5.62
C ARG A 84 -8.61 13.78 5.92
N PRO A 85 -8.22 15.07 5.98
CA PRO A 85 -9.15 16.19 6.17
C PRO A 85 -10.20 16.34 5.05
N ASP A 86 -9.93 15.80 3.86
CA ASP A 86 -10.80 15.85 2.68
C ASP A 86 -11.88 14.74 2.66
N GLY A 87 -11.93 13.90 3.71
CA GLY A 87 -12.88 12.80 3.82
C GLY A 87 -12.44 11.50 3.16
N TRP A 88 -11.28 11.48 2.48
CA TRP A 88 -10.67 10.24 2.01
C TRP A 88 -9.91 9.54 3.14
N MET A 89 -9.71 8.24 3.01
CA MET A 89 -8.77 7.46 3.80
C MET A 89 -7.51 7.21 3.00
N GLU A 90 -6.38 7.11 3.68
CA GLU A 90 -5.12 6.64 3.08
C GLU A 90 -4.45 5.56 3.89
N ILE A 91 -3.77 4.65 3.20
CA ILE A 91 -2.93 3.63 3.82
C ILE A 91 -1.64 3.47 3.02
N GLN A 92 -0.51 3.40 3.71
CA GLN A 92 0.79 3.21 3.09
C GLN A 92 0.94 1.74 2.67
N LEU A 93 1.31 1.51 1.41
CA LEU A 93 1.53 0.19 0.83
C LEU A 93 2.96 -0.31 1.03
N GLY A 94 3.90 0.62 1.17
CA GLY A 94 5.32 0.35 1.42
C GLY A 94 6.21 1.51 1.01
N MET A 95 7.53 1.30 1.10
CA MET A 95 8.54 2.31 0.75
C MET A 95 9.57 1.74 -0.22
N PHE A 96 10.20 2.62 -0.98
CA PHE A 96 11.37 2.31 -1.79
C PHE A 96 12.31 3.52 -1.87
N TYR A 97 13.57 3.27 -2.21
CA TYR A 97 14.55 4.31 -2.45
C TYR A 97 14.82 4.43 -3.94
N ASN A 98 14.65 5.63 -4.48
CA ASN A 98 15.06 5.96 -5.84
C ASN A 98 16.48 6.51 -5.80
N ASP A 99 17.46 5.77 -6.33
CA ASP A 99 18.85 6.23 -6.35
C ASP A 99 19.12 7.16 -7.53
N LEU A 100 19.24 6.61 -8.75
CA LEU A 100 19.53 7.38 -9.97
C LEU A 100 18.38 7.41 -10.98
N GLY A 101 17.26 6.73 -10.71
CA GLY A 101 16.13 6.66 -11.65
C GLY A 101 16.32 5.68 -12.80
N ASP A 102 17.29 4.78 -12.70
CA ASP A 102 17.71 3.81 -13.73
C ASP A 102 17.20 2.37 -13.46
N ASN A 103 16.58 2.14 -12.30
CA ASN A 103 16.03 0.84 -11.90
C ASN A 103 14.73 0.46 -12.64
N GLY A 104 14.32 1.26 -13.62
CA GLY A 104 13.06 1.09 -14.33
C GLY A 104 11.85 1.42 -13.45
N PRO A 105 10.66 0.97 -13.83
CA PRO A 105 9.44 1.34 -13.12
C PRO A 105 9.30 0.66 -11.77
N VAL A 106 8.66 1.37 -10.83
CA VAL A 106 8.19 0.81 -9.56
C VAL A 106 6.70 0.58 -9.63
N GLU A 107 6.28 -0.63 -9.23
CA GLU A 107 4.88 -1.00 -9.02
C GLU A 107 4.58 -1.01 -7.51
N ALA A 108 3.48 -0.35 -7.13
CA ALA A 108 2.85 -0.48 -5.83
C ALA A 108 1.55 -1.25 -6.00
N ARG A 109 1.32 -2.25 -5.15
CA ARG A 109 0.20 -3.18 -5.25
C ARG A 109 -0.49 -3.36 -3.92
N LEU A 110 -1.82 -3.25 -3.90
CA LEU A 110 -2.66 -3.79 -2.85
C LEU A 110 -3.23 -5.11 -3.33
N LEU A 111 -2.93 -6.20 -2.62
CA LEU A 111 -3.44 -7.53 -2.89
C LEU A 111 -4.28 -8.05 -1.71
N LYS A 112 -5.52 -8.43 -1.99
CA LYS A 112 -6.38 -9.17 -1.08
C LYS A 112 -6.71 -10.51 -1.71
N GLU A 113 -6.16 -11.57 -1.10
CA GLU A 113 -6.39 -12.95 -1.49
C GLU A 113 -7.69 -13.50 -0.88
N GLU A 114 -8.25 -14.51 -1.53
CA GLU A 114 -9.55 -15.09 -1.18
C GLU A 114 -9.44 -15.94 0.10
N HIS A 115 -10.12 -15.49 1.16
CA HIS A 115 -10.34 -16.32 2.36
C HIS A 115 -11.83 -16.29 2.73
N HIS A 116 -12.61 -17.16 2.09
CA HIS A 116 -13.92 -17.71 2.51
C HIS A 116 -15.03 -16.77 3.07
N LYS A 117 -14.94 -15.44 2.97
CA LYS A 117 -15.99 -14.52 3.45
C LYS A 117 -16.31 -13.46 2.39
N LYS A 118 -17.60 -13.39 2.02
CA LYS A 118 -18.16 -12.34 1.17
C LYS A 118 -18.10 -11.02 1.93
N PHE A 119 -17.46 -10.01 1.33
CA PHE A 119 -17.49 -8.64 1.83
C PHE A 119 -18.58 -7.87 1.07
N MET A 120 -19.47 -7.22 1.82
CA MET A 120 -20.15 -6.03 1.34
C MET A 120 -19.21 -4.88 1.70
N MET A 121 -18.62 -4.27 0.69
CA MET A 121 -17.83 -3.05 0.86
C MET A 121 -18.36 -2.09 -0.18
N ASN A 122 -18.63 -0.86 0.21
CA ASN A 122 -18.62 0.26 -0.72
C ASN A 122 -17.20 0.80 -0.68
N LEU A 123 -16.34 0.26 -1.53
CA LEU A 123 -14.96 0.73 -1.69
C LEU A 123 -14.91 1.63 -2.93
N VAL A 124 -14.56 2.89 -2.71
CA VAL A 124 -14.30 3.85 -3.78
C VAL A 124 -12.82 4.15 -3.80
N ILE A 125 -12.16 3.96 -4.93
CA ILE A 125 -10.71 4.18 -5.07
C ILE A 125 -10.48 5.50 -5.80
N GLN A 126 -9.67 6.37 -5.20
CA GLN A 126 -9.15 7.55 -5.87
C GLN A 126 -7.94 7.20 -6.73
N GLY A 127 -6.99 6.45 -6.15
CA GLY A 127 -5.78 6.02 -6.84
C GLY A 127 -4.64 5.68 -5.88
N ILE A 128 -3.45 5.55 -6.45
CA ILE A 128 -2.20 5.37 -5.71
C ILE A 128 -1.36 6.64 -5.85
N GLU A 129 -0.89 7.16 -4.73
CA GLU A 129 -0.02 8.33 -4.67
C GLU A 129 1.41 7.92 -4.29
N PHE A 130 2.39 8.39 -5.05
CA PHE A 130 3.81 8.24 -4.75
C PHE A 130 4.34 9.56 -4.19
N ARG A 131 4.74 9.57 -2.91
CA ARG A 131 5.17 10.78 -2.20
C ARG A 131 6.57 10.61 -1.62
N PRO A 132 7.42 11.65 -1.62
CA PRO A 132 8.68 11.62 -0.87
C PRO A 132 8.39 11.31 0.61
N ALA A 133 9.12 10.37 1.17
CA ALA A 133 8.96 9.99 2.57
C ALA A 133 9.33 11.14 3.50
N THR A 134 8.54 11.33 4.54
CA THR A 134 8.83 12.27 5.62
C THR A 134 10.05 11.81 6.43
N ASN A 135 10.65 12.71 7.21
CA ASN A 135 11.80 12.33 8.06
C ASN A 135 11.42 11.29 9.12
N ALA A 136 10.19 11.34 9.65
CA ALA A 136 9.69 10.35 10.61
C ALA A 136 9.63 8.93 9.99
N GLU A 137 9.18 8.81 8.75
CA GLU A 137 9.12 7.52 8.04
C GLU A 137 10.51 6.99 7.68
N LYS A 138 11.45 7.89 7.36
CA LYS A 138 12.86 7.52 7.13
C LYS A 138 13.50 6.94 8.38
N GLU A 139 13.19 7.49 9.54
CA GLU A 139 13.70 7.02 10.85
C GLU A 139 13.06 5.71 11.30
N LEU A 140 11.78 5.49 11.00
CA LEU A 140 11.09 4.23 11.32
C LEU A 140 11.69 3.06 10.53
N GLY A 141 11.86 3.22 9.21
CA GLY A 141 12.50 2.20 8.37
C GLY A 141 13.99 1.98 8.68
N ALA A 142 14.68 2.95 9.28
CA ALA A 142 16.07 2.78 9.73
C ALA A 142 16.19 1.93 11.01
N LYS A 143 15.18 1.95 11.89
CA LYS A 143 15.18 1.15 13.13
C LYS A 143 14.85 -0.33 12.89
N GLU A 144 14.14 -0.66 11.81
CA GLU A 144 13.83 -2.05 11.44
C GLU A 144 15.06 -2.79 10.88
N ASN A 145 15.96 -2.10 10.18
CA ASN A 145 17.20 -2.71 9.64
C ASN A 145 18.30 -2.99 10.68
N VAL A 146 18.14 -2.53 11.93
CA VAL A 146 19.11 -2.75 13.04
C VAL A 146 18.70 -3.94 13.91
N ARG A 147 17.51 -4.52 13.69
CA ARG A 147 16.96 -5.63 14.49
C ARG A 147 17.05 -7.02 13.84
N ASN A 148 17.72 -7.13 12.69
CA ASN A 148 18.02 -8.41 12.03
C ASN A 148 19.50 -8.78 12.18
#